data_AF-A0A6G1RA22-F1
#
_entry.id   AF-A0A6G1RA22-F1
#
_cell.length_a   1.000
_cell.length_b   1.000
_cell.length_c   1.000
_cell.angle_alpha   90.00
_cell.angle_beta   90.00
_cell.angle_gamma   90.00
#
_symmetry.space_group_name_H-M   'P 1'
#
loop_
_entity.id
_entity.type
_entity.pdbx_description
1 polymer ?
#
loop_
_entity_poly.entity_id
_entity_poly.type
_entity_poly.pdbx_seq_one_letter_code
_entity_poly.pdbx_strand_id
1 'polypeptide(L)'
;RRKWLCALTKRQEYLDQQLQKLVGKPDKTEDDADREAQLLEMRLTLTEERNAVMVPSAGSGIPGAPAEWTPVPGMETHIPVIFLDLNADDFSSQDNLDDPEAGGWDATLVAEEEEEFFELQIVKHHDS
;
A
#
# COMPACT_ATOMS: atom_id res chain seq x y z
N ARG A 1 2.26 4.99 -5.78
CA ARG A 1 3.45 4.09 -5.87
C ARG A 1 4.82 4.80 -5.75
N ARG A 2 5.11 5.84 -6.53
CA ARG A 2 6.44 6.51 -6.53
C ARG A 2 6.86 7.08 -5.15
N LYS A 3 5.96 7.82 -4.48
CA LYS A 3 6.18 8.36 -3.13
C LYS A 3 6.57 7.25 -2.14
N TRP A 4 5.83 6.14 -2.17
CA TRP A 4 6.07 4.95 -1.33
C TRP A 4 7.41 4.27 -1.61
N LEU A 5 7.76 4.03 -2.90
CA LEU A 5 9.06 3.46 -3.27
C LEU A 5 10.24 4.35 -2.80
N CYS A 6 10.08 5.68 -2.89
CA CYS A 6 11.06 6.62 -2.37
C CYS A 6 11.23 6.50 -0.84
N ALA A 7 10.13 6.39 -0.10
CA ALA A 7 10.15 6.19 1.35
C ALA A 7 10.86 4.88 1.74
N LEU A 8 10.54 3.76 1.07
CA LEU A 8 11.23 2.48 1.30
C LEU A 8 12.73 2.56 1.00
N THR A 9 13.10 3.23 -0.10
CA THR A 9 14.51 3.40 -0.48
C THR A 9 15.29 4.15 0.61
N LYS A 10 14.74 5.25 1.13
CA LYS A 10 15.36 5.99 2.25
C LYS A 10 15.51 5.14 3.51
N ARG A 11 14.50 4.31 3.84
CA ARG A 11 14.55 3.41 4.99
C ARG A 11 15.62 2.33 4.81
N GLN A 12 15.76 1.80 3.60
CA GLN A 12 16.80 0.84 3.25
C GLN A 12 18.20 1.46 3.43
N GLU A 13 18.44 2.63 2.85
CA GLU A 13 19.71 3.36 2.96
C GLU A 13 20.09 3.64 4.42
N TYR A 14 19.11 3.99 5.25
CA TYR A 14 19.32 4.20 6.68
C TYR A 14 19.76 2.90 7.38
N LEU A 15 19.07 1.78 7.14
CA LEU A 15 19.43 0.49 7.74
C LEU A 15 20.84 0.06 7.30
N ASP A 16 21.16 0.21 6.02
CA ASP A 16 22.47 -0.12 5.47
C ASP A 16 23.59 0.73 6.12
N GLN A 17 23.36 2.04 6.32
CA GLN A 17 24.30 2.88 7.07
C GLN A 17 24.49 2.45 8.52
N GLN A 18 23.42 2.06 9.22
CA GLN A 18 23.50 1.61 10.61
C GLN A 18 24.27 0.29 10.72
N LEU A 19 24.02 -0.65 9.81
CA LEU A 19 24.74 -1.92 9.74
C LEU A 19 26.21 -1.70 9.41
N GLN A 20 26.54 -0.84 8.44
CA GLN A 20 27.94 -0.50 8.12
C GLN A 20 28.69 0.10 9.30
N LYS A 21 28.05 0.95 10.12
CA LYS A 21 28.65 1.50 11.34
C LYS A 21 28.98 0.42 12.36
N LEU A 22 28.10 -0.57 12.53
CA LEU A 22 28.34 -1.70 13.44
C LEU A 22 29.46 -2.62 12.93
N VAL A 23 29.50 -2.90 11.62
CA VAL A 23 30.56 -3.70 11.00
C VAL A 23 31.93 -3.04 11.14
N GLY A 24 32.01 -1.70 11.07
CA GLY A 24 33.24 -0.95 11.24
C GLY A 24 33.73 -0.78 12.68
N LYS A 25 32.97 -1.27 13.68
CA LYS A 25 33.32 -1.12 15.10
C LYS A 25 34.36 -2.20 15.50
N PRO A 26 35.53 -1.82 16.04
CA PRO A 26 36.59 -2.78 16.38
C PRO A 26 36.25 -3.65 17.59
N ASP A 27 35.60 -3.09 18.61
CA ASP A 27 35.18 -3.78 19.82
C ASP A 27 33.64 -3.85 19.87
N LYS A 28 33.08 -4.98 19.42
CA LYS A 28 31.64 -5.25 19.46
C LYS A 28 31.23 -5.78 20.84
N THR A 29 30.23 -5.16 21.45
CA THR A 29 29.58 -5.63 22.67
C THR A 29 28.43 -6.58 22.35
N GLU A 30 27.90 -7.26 23.36
CA GLU A 30 26.66 -8.06 23.23
C GLU A 30 25.48 -7.19 22.76
N ASP A 31 25.34 -5.98 23.32
CA ASP A 31 24.34 -4.99 22.85
C ASP A 31 24.49 -4.63 21.37
N ASP A 32 25.73 -4.57 20.83
CA ASP A 32 25.94 -4.32 19.40
C ASP A 32 25.46 -5.50 18.56
N ALA A 33 25.65 -6.73 19.05
CA ALA A 33 25.19 -7.95 18.37
C ALA A 33 23.66 -8.03 18.36
N ASP A 34 23.00 -7.72 19.47
CA ASP A 34 21.54 -7.66 19.56
C ASP A 34 20.97 -6.57 18.64
N ARG A 35 21.62 -5.39 18.61
CA ARG A 35 21.24 -4.32 17.70
C ARG A 35 21.44 -4.71 16.23
N GLU A 36 22.53 -5.41 15.90
CA GLU A 36 22.81 -5.92 14.56
C GLU A 36 21.72 -6.92 14.13
N ALA A 37 21.31 -7.83 15.01
CA ALA A 37 20.22 -8.77 14.76
C ALA A 37 18.89 -8.06 14.47
N GLN A 38 18.51 -7.07 15.28
CA GLN A 38 17.30 -6.26 15.07
C GLN A 38 17.33 -5.49 13.74
N LEU A 39 18.50 -4.91 13.38
CA LEU A 39 18.65 -4.21 12.10
C LEU A 39 18.51 -5.14 10.90
N LEU A 40 19.03 -6.36 10.99
CA LEU A 40 18.88 -7.39 9.96
C LEU A 40 17.43 -7.86 9.84
N GLU A 41 16.73 -8.06 10.96
CA GLU A 41 15.31 -8.39 10.97
C GLU A 41 14.47 -7.28 10.30
N MET A 42 14.68 -6.02 10.69
CA MET A 42 14.01 -4.89 10.03
C MET A 42 14.29 -4.81 8.53
N ARG A 43 15.51 -5.16 8.10
CA ARG A 43 15.88 -5.20 6.68
C ARG A 43 15.15 -6.32 5.93
N LEU A 44 14.96 -7.48 6.57
CA LEU A 44 14.15 -8.57 6.03
C LEU A 44 12.69 -8.12 5.85
N THR A 45 12.07 -7.58 6.90
CA THR A 45 10.69 -7.05 6.83
C THR A 45 10.54 -6.00 5.74
N LEU A 46 11.50 -5.07 5.60
CA LEU A 46 11.46 -4.06 4.54
C LEU A 46 11.50 -4.67 3.13
N THR A 47 12.24 -5.78 2.97
CA THR A 47 12.32 -6.51 1.70
C THR A 47 11.00 -7.21 1.40
N GLU A 48 10.37 -7.80 2.40
CA GLU A 48 9.04 -8.41 2.29
C GLU A 48 7.98 -7.36 1.94
N GLU A 49 7.95 -6.21 2.64
CA GLU A 49 7.07 -5.07 2.31
C GLU A 49 7.25 -4.62 0.86
N ARG A 50 8.50 -4.49 0.41
CA ARG A 50 8.83 -4.13 -0.99
C ARG A 50 8.26 -5.15 -1.97
N ASN A 51 8.49 -6.43 -1.72
CA ASN A 51 8.05 -7.51 -2.59
C ASN A 51 6.52 -7.58 -2.65
N ALA A 52 5.86 -7.41 -1.51
CA ALA A 52 4.41 -7.48 -1.39
C ALA A 52 3.71 -6.42 -2.26
N VAL A 53 4.28 -5.23 -2.43
CA VAL A 53 3.73 -4.19 -3.33
C VAL A 53 4.22 -4.33 -4.77
N MET A 54 5.38 -4.95 -5.00
CA MET A 54 5.90 -5.16 -6.35
C MET A 54 5.18 -6.30 -7.06
N VAL A 55 4.90 -7.39 -6.34
CA VAL A 55 4.22 -8.59 -6.81
C VAL A 55 3.27 -9.06 -5.72
N PRO A 56 2.12 -8.39 -5.53
CA PRO A 56 1.14 -8.79 -4.54
C PRO A 56 0.57 -10.18 -4.87
N SER A 57 0.53 -11.05 -3.88
CA SER A 57 -0.09 -12.37 -4.01
C SER A 57 -1.61 -12.26 -4.11
N ALA A 58 -2.25 -13.20 -4.82
CA ALA A 58 -3.71 -13.32 -4.84
C ALA A 58 -4.25 -13.42 -3.40
N GLY A 59 -5.36 -12.73 -3.12
CA GLY A 59 -6.00 -12.74 -1.79
C GLY A 59 -5.21 -12.03 -0.67
N SER A 60 -4.07 -11.38 -0.97
CA SER A 60 -3.27 -10.68 0.05
C SER A 60 -3.92 -9.41 0.60
N GLY A 61 -4.97 -8.89 -0.06
CA GLY A 61 -5.58 -7.59 0.26
C GLY A 61 -4.70 -6.39 -0.10
N ILE A 62 -3.54 -6.62 -0.74
CA ILE A 62 -2.62 -5.55 -1.14
C ILE A 62 -3.08 -4.95 -2.47
N PRO A 63 -3.01 -3.62 -2.64
CA PRO A 63 -3.30 -2.97 -3.91
C PRO A 63 -2.59 -3.58 -5.13
N GLY A 64 -3.38 -3.92 -6.15
CA GLY A 64 -2.89 -4.56 -7.36
C GLY A 64 -2.65 -6.07 -7.23
N ALA A 65 -3.09 -6.71 -6.14
CA ALA A 65 -3.17 -8.17 -6.06
C ALA A 65 -4.05 -8.72 -7.20
N PRO A 66 -3.68 -9.85 -7.82
CA PRO A 66 -4.60 -10.54 -8.70
C PRO A 66 -5.86 -10.96 -7.92
N ALA A 67 -6.98 -11.02 -8.62
CA ALA A 67 -8.21 -11.55 -8.06
C ALA A 67 -7.96 -12.96 -7.49
N GLU A 68 -8.56 -13.26 -6.34
CA GLU A 68 -8.47 -14.59 -5.74
C GLU A 68 -9.19 -15.64 -6.59
N TRP A 69 -10.20 -15.21 -7.35
CA TRP A 69 -10.94 -16.02 -8.31
C TRP A 69 -10.43 -15.84 -9.74
N THR A 70 -10.79 -16.76 -10.63
CA THR A 70 -10.54 -16.60 -12.07
C THR A 70 -11.55 -15.60 -12.65
N PRO A 71 -11.15 -14.38 -13.05
CA PRO A 71 -12.07 -13.38 -13.59
C PRO A 71 -12.65 -13.85 -14.93
N VAL A 72 -13.92 -13.53 -15.18
CA VAL A 72 -14.55 -13.80 -16.47
C VAL A 72 -13.94 -12.93 -17.58
N PRO A 73 -13.95 -13.37 -18.86
CA PRO A 73 -13.45 -12.56 -19.96
C PRO A 73 -14.11 -11.17 -20.00
N GLY A 74 -13.30 -10.12 -20.09
CA GLY A 74 -13.75 -8.72 -20.07
C GLY A 74 -13.75 -8.05 -18.69
N MET A 75 -13.48 -8.80 -17.62
CA MET A 75 -13.24 -8.23 -16.28
C MET A 75 -11.75 -8.01 -16.02
N GLU A 76 -11.45 -7.04 -15.16
CA GLU A 76 -10.09 -6.78 -14.71
C GLU A 76 -9.55 -7.96 -13.90
N THR A 77 -8.26 -8.25 -14.09
CA THR A 77 -7.60 -9.39 -13.44
C THR A 77 -7.02 -9.08 -12.07
N HIS A 78 -6.95 -7.80 -11.73
CA HIS A 78 -6.39 -7.31 -10.48
C HIS A 78 -7.46 -6.55 -9.72
N ILE A 79 -7.34 -6.53 -8.39
CA ILE A 79 -8.23 -5.73 -7.55
C ILE A 79 -7.89 -4.24 -7.78
N PRO A 80 -8.84 -3.43 -8.31
CA PRO A 80 -8.58 -2.03 -8.60
C PRO A 80 -8.37 -1.27 -7.29
N VAL A 81 -7.40 -0.36 -7.29
CA VAL A 81 -7.13 0.50 -6.13
C VAL A 81 -7.08 1.95 -6.55
N ILE A 82 -7.91 2.74 -5.87
CA ILE A 82 -7.98 4.18 -6.03
C ILE A 82 -7.18 4.81 -4.88
N PHE A 83 -6.21 5.64 -5.22
CA PHE A 83 -5.46 6.44 -4.25
C PHE A 83 -6.00 7.86 -4.26
N LEU A 84 -6.80 8.22 -3.26
CA LEU A 84 -7.44 9.53 -3.19
C LEU A 84 -6.48 10.66 -2.72
N ASP A 85 -5.26 10.31 -2.28
CA ASP A 85 -4.23 11.25 -1.76
C ASP A 85 -4.78 12.24 -0.72
N LEU A 86 -5.75 11.80 0.09
CA LEU A 86 -6.41 12.59 1.12
C LEU A 86 -5.45 12.87 2.29
N ASN A 87 -5.52 14.08 2.82
CA ASN A 87 -4.89 14.49 4.08
C ASN A 87 -5.79 14.14 5.27
N ALA A 88 -5.22 14.14 6.48
CA ALA A 88 -5.98 13.91 7.71
C ALA A 88 -7.15 14.89 7.90
N ASP A 89 -7.00 16.11 7.39
CA ASP A 89 -8.02 17.15 7.49
C ASP A 89 -9.20 16.92 6.52
N ASP A 90 -9.02 16.13 5.46
CA ASP A 90 -10.06 15.82 4.46
C ASP A 90 -11.09 14.80 5.00
N PHE A 91 -10.79 14.15 6.13
CA PHE A 91 -11.72 13.28 6.87
C PHE A 91 -12.55 14.04 7.91
N SER A 92 -12.38 15.37 8.03
CA SER A 92 -13.23 16.19 8.90
C SER A 92 -14.60 16.45 8.24
N SER A 93 -15.35 15.37 8.02
CA SER A 93 -16.78 15.46 7.73
C SER A 93 -17.45 16.21 8.89
N GLN A 94 -18.19 17.25 8.53
CA GLN A 94 -18.94 18.13 9.42
C GLN A 94 -19.64 17.34 10.55
N ASP A 95 -19.49 17.79 11.80
CA ASP A 95 -20.06 17.22 13.05
C ASP A 95 -21.61 17.08 13.09
N ASN A 96 -22.34 17.10 11.96
CA ASN A 96 -23.80 17.20 11.91
C ASN A 96 -24.53 16.14 11.06
N LEU A 97 -23.91 15.02 10.67
CA LEU A 97 -24.62 13.94 9.96
C LEU A 97 -24.59 12.63 10.75
N ASP A 98 -25.78 12.03 10.93
CA ASP A 98 -26.03 10.82 11.72
C ASP A 98 -25.42 9.53 11.11
N ASP A 99 -24.87 9.59 9.88
CA ASP A 99 -24.18 8.49 9.22
C ASP A 99 -22.84 8.97 8.61
N PRO A 100 -21.74 8.19 8.74
CA PRO A 100 -20.49 8.52 8.06
C PRO A 100 -20.70 8.41 6.56
N GLU A 101 -20.53 9.53 5.86
CA GLU A 101 -20.57 9.57 4.41
C GLU A 101 -19.52 8.60 3.84
N ALA A 102 -19.91 7.83 2.82
CA ALA A 102 -19.00 6.87 2.21
C ALA A 102 -17.77 7.63 1.66
N GLY A 103 -16.58 7.31 2.20
CA GLY A 103 -15.35 8.00 1.81
C GLY A 103 -15.15 7.99 0.30
N GLY A 104 -14.92 9.16 -0.28
CA GLY A 104 -14.76 9.33 -1.72
C GLY A 104 -16.06 9.64 -2.49
N TRP A 105 -17.19 9.90 -1.81
CA TRP A 105 -18.43 10.35 -2.44
C TRP A 105 -18.22 11.58 -3.34
N ASP A 106 -17.50 12.59 -2.85
CA ASP A 106 -17.17 13.82 -3.59
C ASP A 106 -15.77 13.77 -4.24
N ALA A 107 -15.16 12.59 -4.36
CA ALA A 107 -13.82 12.50 -4.95
C ALA A 107 -13.87 12.61 -6.48
N THR A 108 -13.32 13.70 -7.01
CA THR A 108 -13.07 13.85 -8.46
C THR A 108 -11.71 13.28 -8.83
N LEU A 109 -11.66 12.43 -9.86
CA LEU A 109 -10.39 11.89 -10.35
C LEU A 109 -9.68 12.91 -11.24
N VAL A 110 -8.36 12.99 -11.14
CA VAL A 110 -7.56 13.84 -12.05
C VAL A 110 -7.71 13.30 -13.47
N ALA A 111 -8.21 14.15 -14.38
CA ALA A 111 -8.57 13.83 -15.77
C ALA A 111 -9.88 13.03 -15.95
N GLU A 112 -10.80 13.09 -14.97
CA GLU A 112 -12.20 12.73 -15.18
C GLU A 112 -12.86 13.71 -16.16
N GLU A 113 -13.40 13.20 -17.27
CA GLU A 113 -14.20 14.00 -18.21
C GLU A 113 -15.67 13.90 -17.80
N GLU A 114 -16.22 15.00 -17.26
CA GLU A 114 -17.62 15.07 -16.79
C GLU A 114 -18.67 14.83 -17.90
N GLU A 115 -18.26 14.86 -19.16
CA GLU A 115 -19.16 14.70 -20.32
C GLU A 115 -19.33 13.24 -20.78
N GLU A 116 -18.47 12.31 -20.34
CA GLU A 116 -18.48 10.91 -20.81
C GLU A 116 -18.57 9.92 -19.64
N PHE A 117 -19.77 9.82 -19.04
CA PHE A 117 -20.07 8.79 -18.06
C PHE A 117 -20.75 7.57 -18.70
N PHE A 118 -20.25 6.37 -18.38
CA PHE A 118 -20.89 5.11 -18.74
C PHE A 118 -21.76 4.62 -17.58
N GLU A 119 -23.02 4.32 -17.86
CA GLU A 119 -23.91 3.69 -16.88
C GLU A 119 -23.49 2.21 -16.68
N LEU A 120 -22.83 1.92 -15.56
CA LEU A 120 -22.47 0.56 -15.18
C LEU A 120 -23.66 -0.11 -14.51
N GLN A 121 -24.17 -1.19 -15.13
CA GLN A 121 -25.22 -1.99 -14.51
C GLN A 121 -24.65 -2.80 -13.36
N ILE A 122 -25.23 -2.64 -12.16
CA ILE A 122 -24.92 -3.51 -11.02
C ILE A 122 -25.54 -4.88 -11.29
N VAL A 123 -24.72 -5.82 -11.79
CA VAL A 123 -25.15 -7.20 -11.99
C VAL A 123 -25.25 -7.87 -10.63
N LYS A 124 -26.47 -8.21 -10.20
CA LYS A 124 -26.67 -9.02 -8.99
C LYS A 124 -26.15 -10.43 -9.27
N HIS A 125 -25.16 -10.86 -8.50
CA HIS A 125 -24.71 -12.24 -8.51
C HIS A 125 -25.85 -13.13 -7.98
N HIS A 126 -26.30 -14.09 -8.79
CA HIS A 126 -27.18 -15.15 -8.34
C HIS A 126 -26.33 -16.39 -8.15
N ASP A 127 -26.08 -16.77 -6.88
CA ASP A 127 -25.49 -18.07 -6.56
C ASP A 127 -26.42 -19.17 -7.14
N SER A 128 -25.85 -20.04 -7.98
CA SER A 128 -26.52 -21.24 -8.51
C SER A 128 -26.15 -22.47 -7.69
#